data_AF-A0A1G4SZL9-F1
#
_entry.id   AF-A0A1G4SZL9-F1
#
_cell.length_a   1.000
_cell.length_b   1.000
_cell.length_c   1.000
_cell.angle_alpha   90.00
_cell.angle_beta   90.00
_cell.angle_gamma   90.00
#
_symmetry.space_group_name_H-M   'P 1'
#
loop_
_entity.id
_entity.type
_entity.pdbx_description
1 polymer ?
#
loop_
_entity_poly.entity_id
_entity_poly.type
_entity_poly.pdbx_seq_one_letter_code
_entity_poly.pdbx_strand_id
1 'polypeptide(L)'
;MVKTAEKPKDDNDVKYGHVENKTDIDKIFGEIRDDIKHAHDRERLTELYRRAGYLITLTYAPAWEKRFGDKAAGLRKEAETDFRKTARLINAKAEDIGEKADYDESWGRMKD
;
A
#
# COMPACT_ATOMS: atom_id res chain seq x y z
N MET A 1 -20.24 -10.28 40.53
CA MET A 1 -20.73 -9.76 39.23
C MET A 1 -20.32 -8.29 39.20
N VAL A 2 -19.55 -7.76 38.26
CA VAL A 2 -19.55 -7.93 36.81
C VAL A 2 -18.09 -7.93 36.33
N LYS A 3 -17.70 -8.95 35.53
CA LYS A 3 -16.46 -8.88 34.75
C LYS A 3 -16.71 -7.90 33.62
N THR A 4 -15.99 -6.79 33.58
CA THR A 4 -16.00 -5.88 32.44
C THR A 4 -15.48 -6.67 31.25
N ALA A 5 -16.39 -7.11 30.38
CA ALA A 5 -16.02 -7.72 29.12
C ALA A 5 -15.28 -6.67 28.30
N GLU A 6 -14.00 -6.92 28.01
CA GLU A 6 -13.31 -6.20 26.95
C GLU A 6 -14.15 -6.36 25.68
N LYS A 7 -14.44 -5.25 25.01
CA LYS A 7 -15.16 -5.27 23.75
C LYS A 7 -14.40 -6.15 22.76
N PRO A 8 -15.08 -7.04 22.02
CA PRO A 8 -14.43 -7.82 20.98
C PRO A 8 -13.75 -6.86 20.00
N LYS A 9 -12.49 -7.17 19.65
CA LYS A 9 -11.83 -6.52 18.52
C LYS A 9 -12.67 -6.84 17.29
N ASP A 10 -13.23 -5.81 16.68
CA ASP A 10 -13.93 -5.91 15.40
C ASP A 10 -12.94 -6.53 14.39
N ASP A 11 -13.24 -7.76 13.95
CA ASP A 11 -12.57 -8.45 12.82
C ASP A 11 -12.86 -7.76 11.46
N ASN A 12 -13.35 -6.52 11.51
CA ASN A 12 -13.35 -5.57 10.40
C ASN A 12 -12.07 -4.71 10.44
N ASP A 13 -10.97 -5.33 10.88
CA ASP A 13 -9.61 -4.84 10.81
C ASP A 13 -9.35 -4.48 9.35
N VAL A 14 -9.48 -3.19 9.03
CA VAL A 14 -9.20 -2.68 7.71
C VAL A 14 -7.76 -3.08 7.45
N LYS A 15 -7.55 -4.11 6.62
CA LYS A 15 -6.25 -4.73 6.31
C LYS A 15 -5.20 -3.75 5.74
N TYR A 16 -5.58 -2.48 5.66
CA TYR A 16 -4.91 -1.34 5.10
C TYR A 16 -5.12 -0.23 6.14
N GLY A 17 -4.04 0.19 6.81
CA GLY A 17 -4.10 1.06 7.98
C GLY A 17 -4.94 2.33 7.77
N HIS A 18 -5.44 2.89 8.88
CA HIS A 18 -6.16 4.14 8.87
C HIS A 18 -5.25 5.27 8.38
N VAL A 19 -5.55 5.85 7.23
CA VAL A 19 -4.82 7.02 6.72
C VAL A 19 -5.52 8.29 7.20
N GLU A 20 -4.81 9.15 7.90
CA GLU A 20 -5.25 10.50 8.31
C GLU A 20 -4.42 11.60 7.68
N ASN A 21 -3.18 11.27 7.28
CA ASN A 21 -2.24 12.23 6.75
C ASN A 21 -1.17 11.54 5.87
N LYS A 22 -0.23 12.34 5.35
CA LYS A 22 0.89 11.86 4.54
C LYS A 22 1.78 10.85 5.28
N THR A 23 2.06 11.08 6.56
CA THR A 23 2.93 10.21 7.38
C THR A 23 2.38 8.79 7.44
N ASP A 24 1.06 8.61 7.46
CA ASP A 24 0.44 7.28 7.47
C ASP A 24 0.65 6.55 6.15
N ILE A 25 0.57 7.26 5.01
CA ILE A 25 0.88 6.71 3.68
C ILE A 25 2.34 6.24 3.66
N ASP A 26 3.26 7.11 4.06
CA ASP A 26 4.70 6.82 4.09
C ASP A 26 5.01 5.63 5.01
N LYS A 27 4.32 5.52 6.15
CA LYS A 27 4.45 4.41 7.10
C LYS A 27 3.97 3.09 6.49
N ILE A 28 2.76 3.05 5.91
CA ILE A 28 2.20 1.83 5.31
C ILE A 28 3.11 1.36 4.16
N PHE A 29 3.58 2.26 3.31
CA PHE A 29 4.53 1.90 2.27
C PHE A 29 5.90 1.49 2.84
N GLY A 30 6.35 2.08 3.94
CA GLY A 30 7.52 1.64 4.69
C GLY A 30 7.42 0.18 5.12
N GLU A 31 6.31 -0.19 5.76
CA GLU A 31 6.03 -1.56 6.20
C GLU A 31 6.01 -2.54 5.01
N ILE A 32 5.37 -2.17 3.88
CA ILE A 32 5.39 -2.99 2.67
C ILE A 32 6.82 -3.18 2.14
N ARG A 33 7.63 -2.11 2.12
CA ARG A 33 9.03 -2.18 1.68
C ARG A 33 9.90 -3.04 2.60
N ASP A 34 9.61 -3.06 3.89
CA ASP A 34 10.28 -3.96 4.82
C ASP A 34 9.86 -5.42 4.59
N ASP A 35 8.58 -5.69 4.38
CA ASP A 35 8.08 -7.02 4.00
C ASP A 35 8.72 -7.55 2.70
N ILE A 36 8.97 -6.68 1.72
CA ILE A 36 9.63 -7.06 0.46
C ILE A 36 11.04 -7.59 0.71
N LYS A 37 11.80 -7.00 1.65
CA LYS A 37 13.17 -7.45 1.96
C LYS A 37 13.21 -8.91 2.42
N HIS A 38 12.11 -9.37 3.03
CA HIS A 38 11.94 -10.72 3.57
C HIS A 38 11.13 -11.66 2.66
N ALA A 39 10.74 -11.22 1.46
CA ALA A 39 10.05 -12.07 0.50
C ALA A 39 11.04 -13.04 -0.16
N HIS A 40 10.62 -14.30 -0.32
CA HIS A 40 11.46 -15.38 -0.87
C HIS A 40 10.90 -16.01 -2.14
N ASP A 41 9.71 -15.60 -2.58
CA ASP A 41 9.04 -16.14 -3.76
C ASP A 41 8.20 -15.08 -4.47
N ARG A 42 7.82 -15.40 -5.70
CA ARG A 42 7.00 -14.53 -6.55
C ARG A 42 5.60 -14.28 -6.00
N GLU A 43 5.00 -15.27 -5.34
CA GLU A 43 3.64 -15.16 -4.82
C GLU A 43 3.57 -14.06 -3.75
N ARG A 44 4.52 -14.05 -2.82
CA ARG A 44 4.65 -13.02 -1.80
C ARG A 44 4.92 -11.65 -2.39
N LEU A 45 5.79 -11.55 -3.39
CA LEU A 45 6.04 -10.29 -4.11
C LEU A 45 4.77 -9.76 -4.81
N THR A 46 3.98 -10.65 -5.41
CA THR A 46 2.71 -10.31 -6.05
C THR A 46 1.67 -9.82 -5.04
N GLU A 47 1.59 -10.45 -3.87
CA GLU A 47 0.72 -10.00 -2.78
C GLU A 47 1.09 -8.57 -2.33
N LEU A 48 2.38 -8.31 -2.12
CA LEU A 48 2.88 -7.00 -1.69
C LEU A 48 2.63 -5.93 -2.76
N TYR A 49 2.81 -6.26 -4.04
CA TYR A 49 2.45 -5.39 -5.16
C TYR A 49 0.95 -5.03 -5.15
N ARG A 50 0.08 -6.01 -4.99
CA ARG A 50 -1.38 -5.80 -4.92
C ARG A 50 -1.76 -4.94 -3.70
N ARG A 51 -1.11 -5.15 -2.55
CA ARG A 51 -1.33 -4.34 -1.35
C ARG A 51 -0.96 -2.87 -1.59
N ALA A 52 0.18 -2.62 -2.22
CA ALA A 52 0.62 -1.29 -2.62
C ALA A 52 -0.36 -0.65 -3.62
N GLY A 53 -0.84 -1.40 -4.62
CA GLY A 53 -1.78 -0.90 -5.63
C GLY A 53 -3.18 -0.61 -5.06
N TYR A 54 -3.63 -1.41 -4.10
CA TYR A 54 -4.90 -1.16 -3.41
C TYR A 54 -4.86 0.17 -2.62
N LEU A 55 -3.74 0.47 -1.94
CA LEU A 55 -3.58 1.74 -1.22
C LEU A 55 -3.74 2.95 -2.13
N ILE A 56 -3.19 2.92 -3.35
CA ILE A 56 -3.42 4.01 -4.29
C ILE A 56 -4.87 4.03 -4.77
N THR A 57 -5.45 2.88 -5.11
CA THR A 57 -6.84 2.79 -5.57
C THR A 57 -7.80 3.49 -4.59
N LEU A 58 -7.58 3.33 -3.27
CA LEU A 58 -8.35 4.02 -2.24
C LEU A 58 -8.27 5.55 -2.34
N THR A 59 -7.12 6.11 -2.75
CA THR A 59 -6.96 7.57 -2.92
C THR A 59 -7.77 8.14 -4.08
N TYR A 60 -8.28 7.29 -4.98
CA TYR A 60 -9.17 7.69 -6.09
C TYR A 60 -10.66 7.54 -5.73
N ALA A 61 -11.00 6.95 -4.58
CA ALA A 61 -12.38 6.74 -4.19
C ALA A 61 -13.07 8.07 -3.78
N PRO A 62 -14.39 8.25 -4.05
CA PRO A 62 -15.13 9.45 -3.61
C PRO A 62 -15.10 9.68 -2.09
N ALA A 63 -15.02 8.60 -1.30
CA ALA A 63 -14.89 8.69 0.15
C ALA A 63 -13.57 9.36 0.58
N TRP A 64 -12.51 9.24 -0.21
CA TRP A 64 -11.23 9.90 0.01
C TRP A 64 -11.37 11.41 -0.15
N GLU A 65 -11.97 11.85 -1.25
CA GLU A 65 -12.26 13.26 -1.50
C GLU A 65 -13.15 13.85 -0.39
N LYS A 66 -14.21 13.14 0.02
CA LYS A 66 -15.06 13.56 1.14
C LYS A 66 -14.30 13.71 2.46
N ARG A 67 -13.29 12.87 2.70
CA ARG A 67 -12.52 12.86 3.94
C ARG A 67 -11.43 13.92 3.97
N PHE A 68 -10.72 14.12 2.86
CA PHE A 68 -9.51 14.95 2.80
C PHE A 68 -9.68 16.29 2.09
N GLY A 69 -10.78 16.48 1.35
CA GLY A 69 -11.06 17.70 0.59
C GLY A 69 -9.86 18.12 -0.25
N ASP A 70 -9.45 19.38 -0.13
CA ASP A 70 -8.34 19.97 -0.89
C ASP A 70 -6.99 19.24 -0.73
N LYS A 71 -6.81 18.42 0.32
CA LYS A 71 -5.58 17.64 0.53
C LYS A 71 -5.56 16.33 -0.27
N ALA A 72 -6.71 15.86 -0.76
CA ALA A 72 -6.86 14.57 -1.41
C ALA A 72 -5.89 14.37 -2.59
N ALA A 73 -5.81 15.36 -3.47
CA ALA A 73 -4.92 15.33 -4.62
C ALA A 73 -3.43 15.26 -4.23
N GLY A 74 -3.03 15.98 -3.18
CA GLY A 74 -1.66 15.94 -2.65
C GLY A 74 -1.30 14.57 -2.08
N LEU A 75 -2.21 13.98 -1.30
CA LEU A 75 -2.03 12.64 -0.73
C LEU A 75 -1.99 11.54 -1.81
N ARG A 76 -2.83 11.66 -2.84
CA ARG A 76 -2.80 10.76 -4.01
C ARG A 76 -1.45 10.80 -4.72
N LYS A 77 -0.92 12.00 -4.99
CA LYS A 77 0.38 12.17 -5.64
C LYS A 77 1.53 11.58 -4.81
N GLU A 78 1.43 11.65 -3.48
CA GLU A 78 2.39 11.00 -2.59
C GLU A 78 2.28 9.47 -2.71
N ALA A 79 1.07 8.92 -2.61
CA ALA A 79 0.85 7.49 -2.73
C ALA A 79 1.33 6.93 -4.08
N GLU A 80 1.11 7.65 -5.18
CA GLU A 80 1.67 7.31 -6.50
C GLU A 80 3.19 7.31 -6.50
N THR A 81 3.82 8.27 -5.85
CA THR A 81 5.28 8.33 -5.77
C THR A 81 5.84 7.15 -4.97
N ASP A 82 5.20 6.82 -3.86
CA ASP A 82 5.65 5.74 -2.99
C ASP A 82 5.35 4.34 -3.53
N PHE A 83 4.28 4.17 -4.29
CA PHE A 83 4.06 2.96 -5.07
C PHE A 83 5.14 2.74 -6.11
N ARG A 84 5.55 3.77 -6.86
CA ARG A 84 6.61 3.62 -7.86
C ARG A 84 7.91 3.14 -7.23
N LYS A 85 8.28 3.69 -6.06
CA LYS A 85 9.45 3.22 -5.29
C LYS A 85 9.27 1.76 -4.86
N THR A 86 8.08 1.41 -4.41
CA THR A 86 7.75 0.06 -3.96
C THR A 86 7.79 -0.96 -5.11
N ALA A 87 7.20 -0.65 -6.26
CA ALA A 87 7.22 -1.50 -7.46
C ALA A 87 8.65 -1.74 -7.96
N ARG A 88 9.49 -0.70 -7.97
CA ARG A 88 10.94 -0.83 -8.26
C ARG A 88 11.64 -1.78 -7.31
N LEU A 89 11.36 -1.65 -6.01
CA LEU A 89 11.95 -2.53 -5.01
C LEU A 89 11.48 -3.98 -5.18
N ILE A 90 10.22 -4.19 -5.56
CA ILE A 90 9.68 -5.53 -5.88
C ILE A 90 10.39 -6.11 -7.09
N ASN A 91 10.58 -5.35 -8.17
CA ASN A 91 11.33 -5.80 -9.34
C ASN A 91 12.77 -6.15 -8.97
N ALA A 92 13.47 -5.28 -8.24
CA ALA A 92 14.82 -5.57 -7.77
C ALA A 92 14.89 -6.82 -6.89
N LYS A 93 13.88 -7.04 -6.01
CA LYS A 93 13.81 -8.23 -5.18
C LYS A 93 13.50 -9.48 -6.00
N ALA A 94 12.65 -9.39 -7.03
CA ALA A 94 12.38 -10.48 -7.94
C ALA A 94 13.67 -10.94 -8.64
N GLU A 95 14.48 -10.01 -9.16
CA GLU A 95 15.79 -10.34 -9.76
C GLU A 95 16.72 -11.04 -8.75
N ASP A 96 16.81 -10.52 -7.52
CA ASP A 96 17.64 -11.07 -6.44
C ASP A 96 17.29 -12.53 -6.10
N ILE A 97 16.00 -12.90 -6.17
CA ILE A 97 15.54 -14.26 -5.87
C ILE A 97 15.39 -15.14 -7.13
N GLY A 98 15.81 -14.66 -8.31
CA GLY A 98 15.74 -15.41 -9.57
C GLY A 98 14.35 -15.48 -10.22
N GLU A 99 13.44 -14.59 -9.81
CA GLU A 99 12.09 -14.45 -10.33
C GLU A 99 11.99 -13.36 -11.41
N LYS A 100 10.94 -13.41 -12.24
CA LYS A 100 10.75 -12.42 -13.31
C LYS A 100 10.37 -11.04 -12.75
N ALA A 101 11.14 -10.01 -13.10
CA ALA A 101 10.91 -8.62 -12.70
C ALA A 101 10.09 -7.83 -13.73
N ASP A 102 8.79 -8.12 -13.80
CA ASP A 102 7.86 -7.53 -14.78
C ASP A 102 6.67 -6.82 -14.13
N TYR A 103 6.80 -6.41 -12.87
CA TYR A 103 5.78 -5.62 -12.20
C TYR A 103 5.75 -4.20 -12.78
N ASP A 104 4.55 -3.71 -13.07
CA ASP A 104 4.36 -2.38 -13.65
C ASP A 104 4.70 -1.30 -12.63
N GLU A 105 5.73 -0.51 -12.94
CA GLU A 105 6.13 0.65 -12.15
C GLU A 105 5.35 1.91 -12.50
N SER A 106 4.56 1.90 -13.57
CA SER A 106 3.72 3.02 -13.95
C SER A 106 2.34 2.86 -13.28
N TRP A 107 2.06 3.67 -12.27
CA TRP A 107 0.68 3.79 -11.81
C TRP A 107 -0.09 4.68 -12.79
N GLY A 108 -0.85 4.07 -13.69
CA GLY A 108 -1.86 4.75 -14.52
C GLY A 108 -1.32 5.82 -15.49
N ARG A 109 0.00 6.01 -15.61
CA ARG A 109 0.54 6.71 -16.77
C ARG A 109 0.27 5.83 -17.97
N MET A 110 -0.58 6.29 -18.88
CA MET A 110 -0.62 5.71 -20.21
C MET A 110 0.82 5.65 -20.73
N LYS A 111 1.21 4.49 -21.27
CA LYS A 111 2.38 4.44 -22.14
C LYS A 111 2.08 5.41 -23.26
N ASP A 112 2.80 6.54 -23.30
CA ASP A 112 2.82 7.42 -24.46
C ASP A 112 3.23 6.63 -25.72
#